data_AF-A0A9E2KEF9-F1
#
_entry.id   AF-A0A9E2KEF9-F1
#
_cell.length_a   1.000
_cell.length_b   1.000
_cell.length_c   1.000
_cell.angle_alpha   90.00
_cell.angle_beta   90.00
_cell.angle_gamma   90.00
#
_symmetry.space_group_name_H-M   'P 1'
#
loop_
_entity.id
_entity.type
_entity.pdbx_description
1 polymer ?
#
loop_
_entity_poly.entity_id
_entity_poly.type
_entity_poly.pdbx_seq_one_letter_code
_entity_poly.pdbx_strand_id
1 'polypeptide(L)'
;MNQLGITAKYEGRVRLCFDVVEKFIPESEVYLYGKYAQYGSACKWLYEQVSGDTCSSMKIIRDYAVDQILKHSKVGILVLVGDNSSYGEMQSLCWQAEDLICTISDNSFPIDIRVLSKSFYMECLERSVEMQRLDRYKKNLREIDWIDK
;
A
#
# COMPACT_ATOMS: atom_id res chain seq x y z
N MET A 1 6.31 -23.12 -6.34
CA MET A 1 5.52 -22.10 -5.61
C MET A 1 4.51 -21.53 -6.58
N ASN A 2 3.21 -21.62 -6.28
CA ASN A 2 2.17 -21.08 -7.15
C ASN A 2 2.09 -19.56 -6.98
N GLN A 3 2.16 -18.82 -8.09
CA GLN A 3 2.06 -17.35 -8.12
C GLN A 3 0.84 -16.83 -7.35
N LEU A 4 -0.30 -17.54 -7.46
CA LEU A 4 -1.54 -17.27 -6.74
C LEU A 4 -1.37 -17.17 -5.21
N GLY A 5 -0.47 -17.95 -4.61
CA GLY A 5 -0.26 -17.94 -3.15
C GLY A 5 0.54 -16.74 -2.65
N ILE A 6 1.47 -16.22 -3.48
CA ILE A 6 2.26 -15.02 -3.17
C ILE A 6 1.37 -13.78 -3.30
N THR A 7 0.53 -13.74 -4.34
CA THR A 7 -0.50 -12.71 -4.54
C THR A 7 -1.41 -12.59 -3.35
N ALA A 8 -2.10 -13.68 -3.00
CA ALA A 8 -3.12 -13.69 -1.96
C ALA A 8 -2.54 -13.30 -0.58
N LYS A 9 -1.31 -13.71 -0.28
CA LYS A 9 -0.64 -13.38 0.98
C LYS A 9 -0.41 -11.87 1.14
N TYR A 10 0.15 -11.20 0.13
CA TYR A 10 0.49 -9.78 0.23
C TYR A 10 -0.73 -8.88 0.01
N GLU A 11 -1.66 -9.30 -0.86
CA GLU A 11 -2.96 -8.66 -1.02
C GLU A 11 -3.74 -8.66 0.29
N GLY A 12 -3.80 -9.80 1.01
CA GLY A 12 -4.48 -9.89 2.30
C GLY A 12 -3.94 -8.92 3.36
N ARG A 13 -2.63 -8.64 3.36
CA ARG A 13 -2.04 -7.63 4.26
C ARG A 13 -2.49 -6.22 3.92
N VAL A 14 -2.46 -5.87 2.63
CA VAL A 14 -2.89 -4.54 2.17
C VAL A 14 -4.38 -4.35 2.41
N ARG A 15 -5.19 -5.38 2.12
CA ARG A 15 -6.63 -5.39 2.35
C ARG A 15 -6.97 -5.19 3.82
N LEU A 16 -6.31 -5.91 4.73
CA LEU A 16 -6.47 -5.71 6.17
C LEU A 16 -6.21 -4.24 6.56
N CYS A 17 -5.12 -3.65 6.09
CA CYS A 17 -4.83 -2.24 6.39
C CYS A 17 -5.90 -1.30 5.82
N PHE A 18 -6.34 -1.54 4.58
CA PHE A 18 -7.38 -0.74 3.93
C PHE A 18 -8.71 -0.81 4.69
N ASP A 19 -9.18 -2.02 5.01
CA ASP A 19 -10.45 -2.25 5.70
C ASP A 19 -10.46 -1.57 7.09
N VAL A 20 -9.33 -1.62 7.81
CA VAL A 20 -9.20 -0.93 9.10
C VAL A 20 -9.21 0.59 8.93
N VAL A 21 -8.47 1.12 7.96
CA VAL A 21 -8.44 2.58 7.71
C VAL A 21 -9.81 3.09 7.28
N GLU A 22 -10.52 2.39 6.39
CA GLU A 22 -11.89 2.73 5.97
C GLU A 22 -12.86 2.77 7.15
N LYS A 23 -12.70 1.87 8.13
CA LYS A 23 -13.52 1.86 9.34
C LYS A 23 -13.35 3.15 10.17
N PHE A 24 -12.13 3.68 10.25
CA PHE A 24 -11.82 4.87 11.05
C PHE A 24 -11.99 6.17 10.28
N ILE A 25 -11.76 6.18 8.97
CA ILE A 25 -11.67 7.38 8.13
C ILE A 25 -12.38 7.16 6.77
N PRO A 26 -13.69 6.87 6.74
CA PRO A 26 -14.40 6.42 5.54
C PRO A 26 -14.43 7.45 4.40
N GLU A 27 -14.42 8.73 4.70
CA GLU A 27 -14.49 9.80 3.69
C GLU A 27 -13.11 10.24 3.16
N SER A 28 -12.03 9.58 3.58
CA SER A 28 -10.66 9.91 3.15
C SER A 28 -10.36 9.45 1.73
N GLU A 29 -9.23 9.87 1.14
CA GLU A 29 -8.65 9.16 -0.01
C GLU A 29 -7.54 8.24 0.49
N VAL A 30 -7.56 6.97 0.10
CA VAL A 30 -6.64 5.96 0.64
C VAL A 30 -5.77 5.39 -0.48
N TYR A 31 -4.46 5.51 -0.30
CA TYR A 31 -3.46 5.10 -1.28
C TYR A 31 -2.45 4.14 -0.69
N LEU A 32 -2.08 3.12 -1.47
CA LEU A 32 -0.90 2.31 -1.23
C LEU A 32 0.33 3.07 -1.69
N TYR A 33 1.40 3.07 -0.90
CA TYR A 33 2.70 3.59 -1.30
C TYR A 33 3.87 2.67 -0.93
N GLY A 34 5.08 3.11 -1.26
CA GLY A 34 6.31 2.41 -0.91
C GLY A 34 6.53 1.15 -1.75
N LYS A 35 7.20 0.15 -1.17
CA LYS A 35 7.58 -1.07 -1.90
C LYS A 35 6.38 -1.90 -2.34
N TYR A 36 5.30 -1.91 -1.55
CA TYR A 36 4.05 -2.55 -1.96
C TYR A 36 3.39 -1.83 -3.14
N ALA A 37 3.53 -0.52 -3.30
CA ALA A 37 3.02 0.14 -4.51
C ALA A 37 3.95 -0.01 -5.73
N GLN A 38 5.26 0.00 -5.51
CA GLN A 38 6.29 -0.08 -6.57
C GLN A 38 6.44 -1.50 -7.13
N TYR A 39 6.41 -2.49 -6.25
CA TYR A 39 6.69 -3.88 -6.57
C TYR A 39 5.53 -4.81 -6.22
N GLY A 40 4.46 -4.30 -5.58
CA GLY A 40 3.20 -5.02 -5.45
C GLY A 40 2.63 -5.24 -6.83
N SER A 41 3.05 -6.38 -7.38
CA SER A 41 2.66 -6.94 -8.65
C SER A 41 2.82 -8.47 -8.55
N ALA A 42 2.00 -9.09 -7.73
CA ALA A 42 1.00 -9.93 -8.35
C ALA A 42 -0.15 -9.22 -9.08
N CYS A 43 -0.29 -7.90 -8.93
CA CYS A 43 -0.95 -6.99 -9.86
C CYS A 43 -0.45 -7.20 -11.30
N LYS A 44 -1.22 -7.98 -12.05
CA LYS A 44 -1.36 -8.24 -13.50
C LYS A 44 -0.63 -7.33 -14.52
N TRP A 45 -0.44 -6.04 -14.24
CA TRP A 45 -0.01 -5.04 -15.22
C TRP A 45 1.50 -5.00 -15.51
N LEU A 46 2.35 -5.42 -14.56
CA LEU A 46 3.78 -5.64 -14.83
C LEU A 46 4.04 -6.95 -15.61
N TYR A 47 3.05 -7.84 -15.68
CA TYR A 47 3.11 -9.05 -16.49
C TYR A 47 2.73 -8.78 -17.95
N GLU A 48 1.77 -7.88 -18.20
CA GLU A 48 1.28 -7.57 -19.55
C GLU A 48 2.27 -6.71 -20.38
N GLN A 49 3.22 -6.01 -19.76
CA GLN A 49 4.30 -5.33 -20.51
C GLN A 49 5.53 -6.21 -20.78
N VAL A 50 5.66 -7.37 -20.12
CA VAL A 50 6.82 -8.27 -20.26
C VAL A 50 6.42 -9.61 -20.90
N SER A 51 5.16 -9.72 -21.37
CA SER A 51 4.66 -10.84 -22.17
C SER A 51 5.19 -10.87 -23.61
N GLY A 52 6.33 -10.23 -23.87
CA GLY A 52 7.24 -10.58 -24.95
C GLY A 52 8.35 -11.47 -24.40
N ASP A 53 8.22 -12.79 -24.58
CA ASP A 53 9.28 -13.81 -24.50
C ASP A 53 10.34 -13.64 -23.41
N THR A 54 9.93 -13.64 -22.14
CA THR A 54 10.89 -13.89 -21.05
C THR A 54 10.94 -15.38 -20.70
N CYS A 55 12.12 -15.97 -20.85
CA CYS A 55 12.45 -17.34 -20.45
C CYS A 55 11.93 -17.65 -19.03
N SER A 56 11.32 -18.82 -18.85
CA SER A 56 10.67 -19.27 -17.60
C SER A 56 11.56 -19.14 -16.35
N SER A 57 12.88 -19.27 -16.49
CA SER A 57 13.85 -19.08 -15.42
C SER A 57 13.95 -17.64 -14.91
N MET A 58 13.85 -16.63 -15.79
CA MET A 58 13.88 -15.22 -15.38
C MET A 58 12.62 -14.83 -14.60
N LYS A 59 11.47 -15.43 -14.96
CA LYS A 59 10.21 -15.26 -14.23
C LYS A 59 10.33 -15.77 -12.78
N ILE A 60 10.93 -16.95 -12.57
CA ILE A 60 11.13 -17.53 -11.24
C ILE A 60 12.05 -16.66 -10.37
N ILE A 61 13.17 -16.19 -10.93
CA ILE A 61 14.13 -15.33 -10.20
C ILE A 61 13.47 -14.01 -9.80
N ARG A 62 12.70 -13.40 -10.70
CA ARG A 62 11.97 -12.16 -10.44
C ARG A 62 10.94 -12.35 -9.32
N ASP A 63 10.15 -13.41 -9.38
CA ASP A 63 9.10 -13.68 -8.39
C ASP A 63 9.70 -13.93 -7.00
N TYR A 64 10.83 -14.64 -6.92
CA TYR A 64 11.57 -14.81 -5.69
C TYR A 64 12.09 -13.47 -5.14
N ALA A 65 12.67 -12.62 -5.99
CA ALA A 65 13.17 -11.31 -5.58
C ALA A 65 12.03 -10.42 -5.06
N VAL A 66 10.87 -10.41 -5.71
CA VAL A 66 9.68 -9.67 -5.25
C VAL A 66 9.19 -10.20 -3.90
N ASP A 67 9.11 -11.52 -3.71
CA ASP A 67 8.73 -12.11 -2.44
C ASP A 67 9.67 -11.67 -1.30
N GLN A 68 10.98 -11.72 -1.51
CA GLN A 68 11.96 -11.27 -0.52
C GLN A 68 11.80 -9.78 -0.20
N ILE A 69 11.60 -8.93 -1.21
CA ILE A 69 11.38 -7.49 -1.02
C ILE A 69 10.12 -7.27 -0.17
N LEU A 70 8.98 -7.85 -0.55
CA LEU A 70 7.70 -7.60 0.12
C LEU A 70 7.61 -8.22 1.51
N LYS A 71 8.25 -9.38 1.73
CA LYS A 71 8.35 -10.02 3.05
C LYS A 71 9.01 -9.12 4.09
N HIS A 72 10.02 -8.35 3.68
CA HIS A 72 10.81 -7.48 4.55
C HIS A 72 10.44 -5.99 4.45
N SER A 73 9.43 -5.65 3.64
CA SER A 73 8.95 -4.28 3.48
C SER A 73 7.77 -3.97 4.38
N LYS A 74 7.64 -2.70 4.76
CA LYS A 74 6.43 -2.18 5.40
C LYS A 74 5.28 -2.06 4.40
N VAL A 75 4.06 -2.29 4.86
CA VAL A 75 2.85 -1.88 4.14
C VAL A 75 2.64 -0.38 4.38
N GLY A 76 2.85 0.42 3.33
CA GLY A 76 2.70 1.87 3.40
C GLY A 76 1.29 2.32 2.96
N ILE A 77 0.53 2.94 3.86
CA ILE A 77 -0.80 3.48 3.56
C ILE A 77 -0.79 5.00 3.74
N LEU A 78 -1.08 5.74 2.68
CA LEU A 78 -1.28 7.18 2.70
C LEU A 78 -2.79 7.45 2.73
N VAL A 79 -3.21 8.24 3.71
CA VAL A 79 -4.59 8.67 3.91
C VAL A 79 -4.65 10.18 3.76
N LEU A 80 -5.43 10.68 2.80
CA LEU A 80 -5.66 12.10 2.61
C LEU A 80 -7.05 12.48 3.12
N VAL A 81 -7.11 13.38 4.08
CA VAL A 81 -8.36 13.88 4.67
C VAL A 81 -8.63 15.32 4.26
N GLY A 82 -9.88 15.76 4.43
CA GLY A 82 -10.24 17.16 4.24
C GLY A 82 -9.52 18.08 5.22
N ASP A 83 -9.35 19.35 4.83
CA ASP A 83 -8.58 20.35 5.59
C ASP A 83 -9.22 20.78 6.92
N ASN A 84 -10.42 20.27 7.22
CA ASN A 84 -11.13 20.55 8.46
C ASN A 84 -10.62 19.73 9.66
N SER A 85 -9.77 18.72 9.41
CA SER A 85 -9.25 17.85 10.46
C SER A 85 -8.02 18.46 11.12
N SER A 86 -8.02 18.54 12.45
CA SER A 86 -6.83 18.98 13.19
C SER A 86 -5.72 17.92 13.14
N TYR A 87 -4.47 18.36 13.33
CA TYR A 87 -3.34 17.44 13.44
C TYR A 87 -3.53 16.40 14.55
N GLY A 88 -4.07 16.81 15.69
CA GLY A 88 -4.34 15.92 16.82
C GLY A 88 -5.38 14.84 16.50
N GLU A 89 -6.45 15.19 15.78
CA GLU A 89 -7.45 14.21 15.33
C GLU A 89 -6.85 13.23 14.32
N MET A 90 -6.11 13.73 13.32
CA MET A 90 -5.44 12.89 12.32
C MET A 90 -4.47 11.90 12.98
N GLN A 91 -3.67 12.36 13.96
CA GLN A 91 -2.73 11.51 14.68
C GLN A 91 -3.44 10.47 15.55
N SER A 92 -4.52 10.86 16.24
CA SER A 92 -5.32 9.94 17.04
C SER A 92 -5.95 8.82 16.19
N LEU A 93 -6.50 9.16 15.02
CA LEU A 93 -7.06 8.17 14.09
C LEU A 93 -5.97 7.25 13.53
N CYS A 94 -4.78 7.80 13.22
CA CYS A 94 -3.64 7.03 12.78
C CYS A 94 -3.24 5.97 13.82
N TRP A 95 -3.08 6.36 15.08
CA TRP A 95 -2.71 5.43 16.16
C TRP A 95 -3.77 4.36 16.39
N GLN A 96 -5.05 4.71 16.35
CA GLN A 96 -6.14 3.72 16.50
C GLN A 96 -6.15 2.70 15.36
N ALA A 97 -5.92 3.14 14.12
CA ALA A 97 -5.81 2.26 12.98
C ALA A 97 -4.59 1.34 13.09
N GLU A 98 -3.42 1.90 13.44
CA GLU A 98 -2.18 1.13 13.62
C GLU A 98 -2.32 0.08 14.72
N ASP A 99 -2.86 0.44 15.88
CA ASP A 99 -3.04 -0.46 17.02
C ASP A 99 -3.98 -1.63 16.66
N LEU A 100 -5.08 -1.35 15.97
CA LEU A 100 -6.01 -2.38 15.53
C LEU A 100 -5.38 -3.33 14.50
N ILE A 101 -4.61 -2.81 13.53
CA ILE A 101 -3.92 -3.65 12.54
C ILE A 101 -2.86 -4.52 13.22
N CYS A 102 -2.04 -3.94 14.10
CA CYS A 102 -1.03 -4.67 14.86
C CYS A 102 -1.67 -5.79 15.70
N THR A 103 -2.81 -5.51 16.32
CA THR A 103 -3.58 -6.49 17.10
C THR A 103 -4.13 -7.62 16.23
N ILE A 104 -4.83 -7.31 15.12
CA ILE A 104 -5.42 -8.33 14.24
C ILE A 104 -4.35 -9.18 13.57
N SER A 105 -3.25 -8.55 13.16
CA SER A 105 -2.17 -9.22 12.43
C SER A 105 -1.19 -9.96 13.33
N ASP A 106 -1.34 -9.87 14.67
CA ASP A 106 -0.36 -10.36 15.66
C ASP A 106 1.08 -9.88 15.33
N ASN A 107 1.19 -8.60 14.94
CA ASN A 107 2.44 -7.97 14.50
C ASN A 107 3.20 -8.74 13.39
N SER A 108 2.50 -9.53 12.57
CA SER A 108 3.13 -10.42 11.57
C SER A 108 3.78 -9.69 10.39
N PHE A 109 3.56 -8.38 10.25
CA PHE A 109 4.23 -7.53 9.27
C PHE A 109 4.27 -6.06 9.75
N PRO A 110 5.29 -5.29 9.34
CA PRO A 110 5.38 -3.88 9.71
C PRO A 110 4.48 -3.02 8.83
N ILE A 111 3.94 -1.95 9.41
CA ILE A 111 3.08 -0.97 8.74
C ILE A 111 3.66 0.44 8.85
N ASP A 112 3.24 1.33 7.96
CA ASP A 112 3.55 2.76 7.96
C ASP A 112 2.30 3.49 7.46
N ILE A 113 1.53 4.09 8.37
CA ILE A 113 0.31 4.85 8.02
C ILE A 113 0.62 6.34 8.12
N ARG A 114 0.31 7.08 7.06
CA ARG A 114 0.44 8.54 7.02
C ARG A 114 -0.91 9.17 6.78
N VAL A 115 -1.44 9.88 7.78
CA VAL A 115 -2.67 10.67 7.65
C VAL A 115 -2.30 12.13 7.47
N LEU A 116 -2.64 12.71 6.32
CA LEU A 116 -2.31 14.09 5.97
C LEU A 116 -3.56 14.83 5.49
N SER A 117 -3.63 16.14 5.73
CA SER A 117 -4.60 16.98 5.02
C SER A 117 -4.22 17.12 3.55
N LYS A 118 -5.20 17.30 2.67
CA LYS A 118 -4.97 17.50 1.24
C LYS A 118 -4.10 18.73 0.96
N SER A 119 -4.36 19.85 1.63
CA SER A 119 -3.54 21.07 1.50
C SER A 119 -2.07 20.84 1.84
N PHE A 120 -1.81 20.21 2.99
CA PHE A 120 -0.44 19.93 3.44
C PHE A 120 0.28 18.93 2.52
N TYR A 121 -0.45 17.92 2.03
CA TYR A 121 0.07 16.99 1.02
C TYR A 121 0.54 17.73 -0.23
N MET A 122 -0.29 18.63 -0.77
CA MET A 122 0.06 19.43 -1.96
C MET A 122 1.26 20.34 -1.73
N GLU A 123 1.34 21.02 -0.57
CA GLU A 123 2.52 21.83 -0.22
C GLU A 123 3.81 20.98 -0.20
N CYS A 124 3.71 19.77 0.37
CA CYS A 124 4.84 18.87 0.44
C CYS A 124 5.24 18.32 -0.94
N LEU A 125 4.30 18.13 -1.87
CA LEU A 125 4.59 17.71 -3.24
C LEU A 125 5.44 18.73 -3.99
N GLU A 126 5.23 20.03 -3.76
CA GLU A 126 6.01 21.06 -4.42
C GLU A 126 7.45 21.11 -3.93
N ARG A 127 7.69 20.72 -2.68
CA ARG A 127 8.97 20.95 -1.98
C ARG A 127 9.80 19.69 -1.74
N SER A 128 9.19 18.51 -1.78
CA SER A 128 9.85 17.26 -1.42
C SER A 128 9.94 16.28 -2.58
N VAL A 129 11.17 15.96 -2.99
CA VAL A 129 11.47 14.89 -3.96
C VAL A 129 10.93 13.54 -3.49
N GLU A 130 10.93 13.30 -2.17
CA GLU A 130 10.35 12.07 -1.61
C GLU A 130 8.84 12.00 -1.86
N MET A 131 8.14 13.10 -1.61
CA MET A 131 6.68 13.17 -1.82
C MET A 131 6.32 13.10 -3.30
N GLN A 132 7.11 13.72 -4.19
CA GLN A 132 6.93 13.58 -5.63
C GLN A 132 7.11 12.13 -6.11
N ARG A 133 8.08 11.40 -5.52
CA ARG A 133 8.25 9.97 -5.79
C ARG A 133 7.08 9.16 -5.26
N LEU A 134 6.61 9.46 -4.05
CA LEU A 134 5.44 8.82 -3.47
C LEU A 134 4.24 9.00 -4.41
N ASP A 135 3.94 10.22 -4.82
CA ASP A 135 2.80 10.55 -5.69
C ASP A 135 2.87 9.86 -7.05
N ARG A 136 4.06 9.80 -7.65
CA ARG A 136 4.28 9.08 -8.91
C ARG A 136 3.91 7.60 -8.85
N TYR A 137 4.14 6.95 -7.71
CA TYR A 137 4.00 5.51 -7.56
C TYR A 137 2.79 5.08 -6.73
N LYS A 138 2.10 6.01 -6.06
CA LYS A 138 0.94 5.67 -5.22
C LYS A 138 -0.16 5.02 -6.03
N LYS A 139 -0.94 4.15 -5.39
CA LYS A 139 -2.06 3.44 -6.00
C LYS A 139 -3.32 3.68 -5.19
N ASN A 140 -4.40 4.11 -5.85
CA ASN A 140 -5.69 4.29 -5.18
C ASN A 140 -6.24 2.92 -4.78
N LEU A 141 -6.39 2.68 -3.48
CA LEU A 141 -6.83 1.39 -2.96
C LEU A 141 -8.31 1.10 -3.24
N ARG A 142 -9.12 2.13 -3.50
CA ARG A 142 -10.53 1.97 -3.87
C ARG A 142 -10.75 1.55 -5.33
N GLU A 143 -9.76 1.79 -6.17
CA GLU A 143 -9.79 1.43 -7.60
C GLU A 143 -9.21 0.02 -7.84
N ILE A 144 -8.73 -0.65 -6.79
CA ILE A 144 -8.20 -2.02 -6.91
C ILE A 144 -9.35 -3.01 -6.99
N ASP A 145 -9.28 -3.88 -7.99
CA ASP A 145 -10.15 -5.06 -8.08
C ASP A 145 -9.54 -6.18 -7.24
N TRP A 146 -10.10 -6.37 -6.04
CA TRP A 146 -9.69 -7.40 -5.10
C TRP A 146 -10.11 -8.79 -5.63
N ILE A 147 -9.27 -9.80 -5.47
CA ILE A 147 -9.45 -11.12 -6.10
C ILE A 147 -10.72 -11.86 -5.61
N ASP A 148 -11.30 -11.46 -4.47
CA ASP A 148 -12.48 -12.08 -3.86
C ASP A 148 -13.69 -11.13 -3.83
N LYS A 149 -14.23 -10.76 -5.00
CA LYS A 149 -15.60 -10.24 -5.12
C LYS A 149 -16.59 -11.36 -5.47
#